data_AF-A0A2G9U5Q3-F1
#
_entry.id   AF-A0A2G9U5Q3-F1
#
_cell.length_a   1.000
_cell.length_b   1.000
_cell.length_c   1.000
_cell.angle_alpha   90.00
_cell.angle_beta   90.00
_cell.angle_gamma   90.00
#
_symmetry.space_group_name_H-M   'P 1'
#
loop_
_entity.id
_entity.type
_entity.pdbx_description
1 polymer ?
#
loop_
_entity_poly.entity_id
_entity_poly.type
_entity_poly.pdbx_seq_one_letter_code
_entity_poly.pdbx_strand_id
1 'polypeptide(L)'
;VLCLVSDGASDDNIDKSTAYLHEKLNIKIFAMVTRHFNKNRLLSVTRYEGSIFVMDQKESISIWLWRQQKMWAENYAAYIEREKSMPLSVKHSPKKSARTDETPKSPKSL
;
A
#
# COMPACT_ATOMS: atom_id res chain seq x y z
N VAL A 1 0.02 8.81 1.17
CA VAL A 1 -1.23 9.31 0.54
C VAL A 1 -1.26 8.80 -0.90
N LEU A 2 -2.39 8.32 -1.39
CA LEU A 2 -2.60 7.90 -2.77
C LEU A 2 -3.68 8.77 -3.41
N CYS A 3 -3.38 9.34 -4.58
CA CYS A 3 -4.36 10.04 -5.42
C CYS A 3 -4.85 9.06 -6.49
N LEU A 4 -6.16 8.84 -6.54
CA LEU A 4 -6.82 8.09 -7.60
C LEU A 4 -7.52 9.08 -8.53
N VAL A 5 -7.15 9.09 -9.81
CA VAL A 5 -7.82 9.89 -10.83
C VAL A 5 -8.65 8.96 -11.71
N SER A 6 -9.92 9.27 -11.90
CA SER A 6 -10.81 8.43 -12.69
C SER A 6 -11.83 9.26 -13.47
N ASP A 7 -12.05 8.89 -14.73
CA ASP A 7 -13.05 9.51 -15.60
C ASP A 7 -14.25 8.58 -15.89
N GLY A 8 -14.30 7.40 -15.27
CA GLY A 8 -15.28 6.37 -15.58
C GLY A 8 -15.38 5.27 -14.53
N ALA A 9 -16.30 4.32 -14.74
CA ALA A 9 -16.48 3.18 -13.85
C ALA A 9 -15.60 2.01 -14.31
N SER A 10 -14.96 1.33 -13.36
CA SER A 10 -14.38 0.00 -13.58
C SER A 10 -15.31 -1.06 -12.98
N ASP A 11 -15.42 -2.19 -13.68
CA ASP A 11 -16.12 -3.39 -13.23
C ASP A 11 -15.24 -4.32 -12.39
N ASP A 12 -13.96 -3.99 -12.24
CA ASP A 12 -13.00 -4.79 -11.48
C ASP A 12 -13.38 -4.84 -10.00
N ASN A 13 -13.14 -6.01 -9.39
CA ASN A 13 -13.28 -6.17 -7.95
C ASN A 13 -12.00 -5.69 -7.25
N ILE A 14 -12.04 -4.44 -6.78
CA ILE A 14 -10.91 -3.77 -6.12
C ILE A 14 -10.94 -3.84 -4.60
N ASP A 15 -12.00 -4.40 -4.00
CA ASP A 15 -12.23 -4.31 -2.55
C ASP A 15 -11.11 -4.93 -1.71
N LYS A 16 -10.59 -6.09 -2.13
CA LYS A 16 -9.46 -6.76 -1.44
C LYS A 16 -8.19 -5.92 -1.47
N SER A 17 -7.88 -5.36 -2.64
CA SER A 17 -6.70 -4.52 -2.84
C SER A 17 -6.81 -3.25 -2.02
N THR A 18 -7.97 -2.59 -2.04
CA THR A 18 -8.19 -1.37 -1.28
C THR A 18 -8.17 -1.62 0.24
N ALA A 19 -8.78 -2.71 0.72
CA ALA A 19 -8.72 -3.09 2.12
C ALA A 19 -7.26 -3.29 2.58
N TYR A 20 -6.44 -3.96 1.77
CA TYR A 20 -5.02 -4.13 2.05
C TYR A 20 -4.27 -2.79 2.18
N LEU A 21 -4.50 -1.85 1.24
CA LEU A 21 -3.86 -0.54 1.27
C LEU A 21 -4.19 0.25 2.55
N HIS A 22 -5.46 0.23 2.97
CA HIS A 22 -5.88 0.97 4.16
C HIS A 22 -5.44 0.29 5.46
N GLU A 23 -5.57 -1.02 5.57
CA GLU A 23 -5.41 -1.74 6.85
C GLU A 23 -3.97 -2.14 7.12
N LYS A 24 -3.25 -2.58 6.08
CA LYS A 24 -1.87 -3.04 6.23
C LYS A 24 -0.88 -1.91 6.03
N LEU A 25 -1.12 -1.07 5.03
CA LEU A 25 -0.18 -0.01 4.66
C LEU A 25 -0.56 1.36 5.21
N ASN A 26 -1.72 1.49 5.87
CA ASN A 26 -2.23 2.77 6.40
C ASN A 26 -2.26 3.90 5.34
N ILE A 27 -2.47 3.55 4.08
CA ILE A 27 -2.49 4.51 2.97
C ILE A 27 -3.83 5.24 2.98
N LYS A 28 -3.78 6.56 3.12
CA LYS A 28 -4.93 7.43 2.91
C LYS A 28 -5.14 7.66 1.42
N ILE A 29 -6.32 7.33 0.92
CA ILE A 29 -6.69 7.44 -0.49
C ILE A 29 -7.69 8.59 -0.65
N PHE A 30 -7.47 9.46 -1.63
CA PHE A 30 -8.49 10.37 -2.12
C PHE A 30 -8.70 10.16 -3.62
N ALA A 31 -9.91 10.41 -4.09
CA ALA A 31 -10.30 10.26 -5.49
C ALA A 31 -10.59 11.63 -6.10
N MET A 32 -10.05 11.86 -7.30
CA MET A 32 -10.35 12.98 -8.17
C MET A 32 -11.11 12.45 -9.38
N VAL A 33 -12.33 12.92 -9.55
CA VAL A 33 -13.24 12.42 -10.58
C VAL A 33 -13.75 13.50 -11.52
N THR A 34 -14.06 13.06 -12.74
CA THR A 34 -14.77 13.88 -13.73
C THR A 34 -16.29 13.79 -13.48
N ARG A 35 -17.10 14.42 -14.34
CA ARG A 35 -18.54 14.64 -14.08
C ARG A 35 -19.39 13.36 -13.96
N HIS A 36 -18.94 12.24 -14.51
CA HIS A 36 -19.69 10.98 -14.49
C HIS A 36 -18.94 9.92 -13.68
N PHE A 37 -19.35 9.73 -12.41
CA PHE A 37 -18.71 8.75 -11.54
C PHE A 37 -19.71 7.99 -10.65
N ASN A 38 -19.32 6.78 -10.24
CA ASN A 38 -20.09 5.98 -9.30
C ASN A 38 -19.61 6.24 -7.87
N LYS A 39 -20.36 7.07 -7.13
CA LYS A 39 -20.03 7.46 -5.75
C LYS A 39 -19.90 6.25 -4.81
N ASN A 40 -20.74 5.23 -4.96
CA ASN A 40 -20.73 4.06 -4.07
C ASN A 40 -19.46 3.23 -4.25
N ARG A 41 -19.00 3.05 -5.49
CA ARG A 41 -17.74 2.37 -5.81
C ARG A 41 -16.53 3.17 -5.30
N LEU A 42 -16.55 4.49 -5.45
CA LEU A 42 -15.46 5.32 -4.91
C LEU A 42 -15.44 5.33 -3.39
N LEU A 43 -16.59 5.26 -2.74
CA LEU A 43 -16.66 5.21 -1.29
C LEU A 43 -16.00 3.95 -0.73
N SER A 44 -16.14 2.79 -1.39
CA SER A 44 -15.41 1.59 -0.98
C SER A 44 -13.89 1.76 -1.11
N VAL A 45 -13.45 2.57 -2.08
CA VAL A 45 -12.03 2.88 -2.31
C VAL A 45 -11.48 3.90 -1.31
N THR A 46 -12.16 5.03 -1.12
CA THR A 46 -11.65 6.15 -0.32
C THR A 46 -11.99 6.02 1.17
N ARG A 47 -12.92 5.13 1.54
CA ARG A 47 -13.56 4.97 2.87
C ARG A 47 -14.40 6.15 3.34
N TYR A 48 -14.12 7.35 2.85
CA TYR A 48 -14.78 8.58 3.29
C TYR A 48 -15.26 9.36 2.08
N GLU A 49 -16.49 9.87 2.19
CA GLU A 49 -17.08 10.74 1.18
C GLU A 49 -16.28 12.05 1.03
N GLY A 50 -15.79 12.61 2.14
CA GLY A 50 -14.94 13.81 2.15
C GLY A 50 -13.54 13.62 1.55
N SER A 51 -13.26 12.45 0.97
CA SER A 51 -12.04 12.15 0.20
C SER A 51 -12.35 11.96 -1.30
N ILE A 52 -13.57 12.27 -1.75
CA ILE A 52 -13.98 12.24 -3.16
C ILE A 52 -14.17 13.67 -3.63
N PHE A 53 -13.45 14.05 -4.68
CA PHE A 53 -13.42 15.42 -5.18
C PHE A 53 -13.68 15.47 -6.67
N VAL A 54 -14.40 16.51 -7.10
CA VAL A 54 -14.42 16.91 -8.51
C VAL A 54 -13.22 17.82 -8.77
N MET A 55 -12.64 17.75 -9.98
CA MET A 55 -11.43 18.51 -10.38
C MET A 55 -11.48 20.02 -10.04
N ASP A 56 -12.67 20.62 -10.06
CA ASP A 56 -12.86 22.05 -9.81
C ASP A 56 -12.76 22.43 -8.32
N GLN A 57 -12.82 21.45 -7.40
CA GLN A 57 -12.77 21.65 -5.95
C GLN A 57 -11.32 21.78 -5.43
N LYS A 58 -10.53 22.65 -6.07
CA LYS A 58 -9.09 22.82 -5.78
C LYS A 58 -8.79 23.19 -4.33
N GLU A 59 -9.62 24.05 -3.73
CA GLU A 59 -9.48 24.47 -2.33
C GLU A 59 -9.73 23.30 -1.38
N SER A 60 -10.79 22.51 -1.62
CA SER A 60 -11.13 21.35 -0.81
C SER A 60 -10.02 20.29 -0.86
N ILE A 61 -9.47 20.03 -2.05
CA ILE A 61 -8.31 19.13 -2.22
C ILE A 61 -7.11 19.64 -1.43
N SER A 62 -6.80 20.94 -1.53
CA SER A 62 -5.68 21.56 -0.82
C SER A 62 -5.82 21.46 0.69
N ILE A 63 -7.02 21.74 1.23
CA ILE A 63 -7.33 21.60 2.66
C ILE A 63 -7.18 20.15 3.11
N TRP A 64 -7.66 19.19 2.32
CA TRP A 64 -7.56 17.77 2.65
C TRP A 64 -6.09 17.32 2.72
N LEU A 65 -5.28 17.70 1.73
CA LEU A 65 -3.84 17.42 1.68
C LEU A 65 -3.10 18.05 2.86
N TRP A 66 -3.40 19.31 3.18
CA TRP A 66 -2.82 20.00 4.33
C TRP A 66 -3.12 19.26 5.65
N ARG A 67 -4.35 18.77 5.84
CA ARG A 67 -4.70 17.96 7.02
C ARG A 67 -3.86 16.68 7.12
N GLN A 68 -3.64 15.99 5.98
CA GLN A 68 -2.78 14.80 5.98
C GLN A 68 -1.32 15.13 6.29
N GLN A 69 -0.81 16.24 5.75
CA GLN A 69 0.54 16.70 6.02
C GLN A 69 0.74 17.10 7.49
N LYS A 70 -0.22 17.82 8.07
CA LYS A 70 -0.20 18.21 9.48
C LYS A 70 -0.20 16.97 10.38
N MET A 71 -1.11 16.03 10.13
CA MET A 71 -1.16 14.76 10.86
C MET A 71 0.16 13.99 10.74
N TRP A 72 0.76 13.95 9.55
CA TRP A 72 2.06 13.30 9.37
C TRP A 72 3.15 13.98 10.20
N ALA A 73 3.24 15.32 10.16
CA ALA A 73 4.23 16.08 10.91
C ALA A 73 4.11 15.87 12.43
N GLU A 74 2.88 15.85 12.95
CA GLU A 74 2.61 15.63 14.38
C GLU A 74 3.00 14.21 14.84
N ASN A 75 2.87 13.22 13.96
CA ASN A 75 3.14 11.81 14.30
C ASN A 75 4.51 11.30 13.83
N TYR A 76 5.31 12.15 13.17
CA TYR A 76 6.55 11.73 12.53
C TYR A 76 7.59 11.21 13.51
N ALA A 77 7.73 11.85 14.68
CA ALA A 77 8.67 11.42 15.71
C ALA A 77 8.36 10.00 16.20
N ALA A 78 7.10 9.74 16.54
CA ALA A 78 6.62 8.42 16.97
C ALA A 78 6.79 7.35 15.87
N TYR A 79 6.57 7.73 14.60
CA TYR A 79 6.85 6.86 13.46
C TYR A 79 8.33 6.44 13.41
N ILE A 80 9.27 7.40 13.53
CA ILE A 80 10.71 7.11 13.50
C ILE A 80 11.13 6.22 14.67
N GLU A 81 10.61 6.45 15.87
CA GLU A 81 10.88 5.59 17.03
C GLU A 81 10.37 4.17 16.81
N ARG A 82 9.16 4.02 16.27
CA ARG A 82 8.58 2.71 15.92
C ARG A 82 9.45 1.99 14.89
N GLU A 83 9.85 2.67 13.82
CA GLU A 83 10.72 2.08 12.78
C GLU A 83 12.09 1.65 13.33
N LYS A 84 12.68 2.44 14.24
CA LYS A 84 13.93 2.08 14.93
C LYS A 84 13.76 0.87 15.86
N SER A 85 12.59 0.72 16.48
CA SER A 85 12.28 -0.37 17.42
C SER A 85 11.87 -1.67 16.73
N MET A 86 11.44 -1.62 15.47
CA MET A 86 11.21 -2.83 14.69
C MET A 86 12.58 -3.46 14.39
N PRO A 87 12.85 -4.70 14.86
CA PRO A 87 14.05 -5.39 14.43
C PRO A 87 13.94 -5.52 12.91
N LEU A 88 14.86 -4.87 12.19
CA LEU A 88 15.07 -5.08 10.76
C LEU A 88 14.99 -6.58 10.53
N SER A 89 13.91 -7.02 9.87
CA SER A 89 13.58 -8.42 9.67
C SER A 89 14.87 -9.18 9.39
N VAL A 90 15.16 -10.11 10.31
CA VAL A 90 16.03 -11.29 10.17
C VAL A 90 16.58 -11.36 8.76
N LYS A 91 17.88 -11.05 8.61
CA LYS A 91 18.64 -11.45 7.43
C LYS A 91 18.25 -12.90 7.17
N HIS A 92 17.44 -13.13 6.14
CA HIS A 92 17.21 -14.46 5.61
C HIS A 92 18.57 -14.85 5.01
N SER A 93 19.49 -15.28 5.87
CA SER A 93 20.64 -16.05 5.47
C SER A 93 20.04 -17.21 4.69
N PRO A 94 20.31 -17.35 3.39
CA PRO A 94 19.91 -18.55 2.69
C PRO A 94 20.55 -19.68 3.47
N LYS A 95 19.76 -20.60 4.01
CA LYS A 95 20.28 -21.86 4.53
C LYS A 95 21.13 -22.44 3.40
N LYS A 96 22.46 -22.41 3.55
CA LYS A 96 23.35 -23.22 2.71
C LYS A 96 22.88 -24.65 2.91
N SER A 97 22.12 -25.13 1.93
CA SER A 97 21.84 -26.56 1.76
C SER A 97 23.21 -27.21 1.65
N ALA A 98 23.65 -27.85 2.73
CA ALA A 98 24.75 -28.79 2.68
C ALA A 98 24.30 -29.93 1.75
N ARG A 99 24.60 -29.82 0.46
CA ARG A 99 24.68 -30.98 -0.41
C ARG A 99 25.92 -31.73 0.07
N THR A 100 25.68 -32.78 0.84
CA THR A 100 26.63 -33.85 1.08
C THR A 100 27.13 -34.35 -0.27
N ASP A 101 28.43 -34.25 -0.50
CA ASP A 101 29.14 -34.90 -1.59
C ASP A 101 29.04 -36.41 -1.40
N GLU A 102 28.03 -37.05 -1.99
CA GLU A 102 28.07 -38.49 -2.24
C GLU A 102 28.81 -38.73 -3.55
N THR A 103 30.08 -39.09 -3.41
CA THR A 103 30.93 -39.63 -4.47
C THR A 103 30.33 -40.94 -4.98
N PRO A 104 30.08 -41.11 -6.30
CA PRO A 104 29.68 -42.40 -6.81
C PRO A 104 30.90 -43.32 -6.87
N LYS A 105 30.89 -44.39 -6.06
CA LYS A 105 31.85 -45.49 -6.15
C LYS A 105 31.75 -46.14 -7.53
N SER A 106 32.85 -46.12 -8.28
CA SER A 106 33.04 -46.91 -9.50
C SER A 106 33.04 -48.42 -9.18
N PRO A 107 32.27 -49.26 -9.89
CA PRO A 107 32.39 -50.71 -9.74
C PRO A 107 33.60 -51.22 -10.53
N LYS A 108 34.45 -51.99 -9.84
CA LYS A 108 35.56 -52.75 -10.44
C LYS A 108 35.01 -53.81 -11.39
N SER A 109 35.48 -53.83 -12.63
CA SER A 109 35.35 -54.99 -13.52
C SER A 109 36.46 -56.00 -13.23
N LEU A 110 36.08 -57.30 -13.28
CA LEU A 110 36.97 -58.46 -13.33
C LEU A 110 37.90 -58.43 -14.54
#